data_AF-A0A958EYM9-F1
#
_entry.id   AF-A0A958EYM9-F1
#
_cell.length_a   1.000
_cell.length_b   1.000
_cell.length_c   1.000
_cell.angle_alpha   90.00
_cell.angle_beta   90.00
_cell.angle_gamma   90.00
#
_symmetry.space_group_name_H-M   'P 1'
#
loop_
_entity.id
_entity.type
_entity.pdbx_description
1 polymer ?
#
loop_
_entity_poly.entity_id
_entity_poly.type
_entity_poly.pdbx_seq_one_letter_code
_entity_poly.pdbx_strand_id
1 'polypeptide(L)'
;YNQRHDQDQLDKTNAIQPELRALDAYNARDELIEWLRDYGITTVHTGHAPGALVSGQSIIVKTTGETVEESLIDSSAMLTMTLGATVGRNFKSPGTRAKGMAMLRSDFLKAQEYRKKMSAKEKDKAPARDLKMEALAAALDGKLPVLITAQKAPEIMSALRLAREFGLNLVLDGAAEAYLLLDEIKAAGVPVIVHPTMARNYGDTQNAAFDTAFKLKSAGIPFAFQSGYESYVPKTRVALFEAGVAAGNGLSRDDALRALTIDAANILGIQSRVGSLEKGKDADVVIFDGDPLEYLSKVCAVIINGKIIHQTCR
;
A
#
# COMPACT_ATOMS: atom_id res chain seq x y z
N TYR A 1 9.42 -19.93 7.76
CA TYR A 1 8.84 -18.59 7.54
C TYR A 1 8.61 -18.26 6.07
N ASN A 2 9.54 -18.46 5.13
CA ASN A 2 9.19 -18.32 3.69
C ASN A 2 8.77 -19.67 3.10
N GLN A 3 7.48 -19.99 3.24
CA GLN A 3 6.89 -21.17 2.60
C GLN A 3 6.73 -20.90 1.10
N ARG A 4 7.34 -21.72 0.24
CA ARG A 4 7.34 -21.49 -1.22
C ARG A 4 5.94 -21.42 -1.83
N HIS A 5 4.95 -22.10 -1.22
CA HIS A 5 3.57 -22.10 -1.69
C HIS A 5 2.76 -20.88 -1.24
N ASP A 6 3.26 -20.10 -0.29
CA ASP A 6 2.62 -18.86 0.18
C ASP A 6 3.28 -17.61 -0.46
N GLN A 7 3.96 -17.78 -1.60
CA GLN A 7 4.68 -16.71 -2.31
C GLN A 7 3.98 -16.31 -3.62
N ASP A 8 2.66 -16.12 -3.54
CA ASP A 8 1.78 -15.82 -4.68
C ASP A 8 1.54 -14.32 -4.89
N GLN A 9 2.38 -13.47 -4.31
CA GLN A 9 2.20 -12.01 -4.32
C GLN A 9 2.30 -11.33 -5.70
N LEU A 10 2.83 -12.01 -6.73
CA LEU A 10 3.02 -11.42 -8.05
C LEU A 10 2.90 -12.49 -9.15
N ASP A 11 1.81 -12.45 -9.89
CA ASP A 11 1.66 -13.17 -11.15
C ASP A 11 2.56 -12.54 -12.22
N LYS A 12 3.36 -13.37 -12.91
CA LYS A 12 4.31 -12.94 -13.96
C LYS A 12 3.86 -13.32 -15.38
N THR A 13 2.64 -13.80 -15.54
CA THR A 13 2.10 -14.19 -16.84
C THR A 13 1.67 -12.98 -17.68
N ASN A 14 1.22 -11.89 -17.06
CA ASN A 14 0.84 -10.67 -17.76
C ASN A 14 1.20 -9.39 -16.97
N ALA A 15 1.59 -8.33 -17.66
CA ALA A 15 2.00 -7.09 -16.99
C ALA A 15 0.82 -6.21 -16.52
N ILE A 16 -0.41 -6.48 -16.99
CA ILE A 16 -1.61 -5.72 -16.63
C ILE A 16 -2.74 -6.68 -16.28
N GLN A 17 -3.01 -6.84 -14.98
CA GLN A 17 -3.98 -7.78 -14.41
C GLN A 17 -4.87 -7.15 -13.31
N PRO A 18 -5.58 -6.03 -13.59
CA PRO A 18 -6.42 -5.34 -12.58
C PRO A 18 -7.58 -6.19 -12.02
N GLU A 19 -7.96 -7.26 -12.70
CA GLU A 19 -9.01 -8.19 -12.30
C GLU A 19 -8.60 -9.12 -11.14
N LEU A 20 -7.30 -9.28 -10.86
CA LEU A 20 -6.84 -10.12 -9.75
C LEU A 20 -7.18 -9.47 -8.42
N ARG A 21 -7.60 -10.28 -7.44
CA ARG A 21 -7.96 -9.80 -6.10
C ARG A 21 -7.15 -10.55 -5.06
N ALA A 22 -6.45 -9.80 -4.20
CA ALA A 22 -5.71 -10.39 -3.09
C ALA A 22 -6.61 -11.14 -2.11
N LEU A 23 -7.90 -10.79 -2.06
CA LEU A 23 -8.93 -11.51 -1.30
C LEU A 23 -8.91 -13.02 -1.59
N ASP A 24 -8.73 -13.40 -2.85
CA ASP A 24 -8.91 -14.78 -3.32
C ASP A 24 -7.72 -15.69 -2.94
N ALA A 25 -6.62 -15.11 -2.44
CA ALA A 25 -5.38 -15.83 -2.10
C ALA A 25 -4.89 -15.54 -0.66
N TYR A 26 -5.63 -14.77 0.13
CA TYR A 26 -5.20 -14.41 1.48
C TYR A 26 -5.31 -15.60 2.44
N ASN A 27 -4.18 -16.02 3.00
CA ASN A 27 -4.11 -17.04 4.04
C ASN A 27 -4.17 -16.39 5.43
N ALA A 28 -5.36 -16.34 6.05
CA ALA A 28 -5.55 -15.78 7.39
C ALA A 28 -4.79 -16.53 8.51
N ARG A 29 -4.36 -17.78 8.23
CA ARG A 29 -3.62 -18.65 9.15
C ARG A 29 -2.11 -18.61 8.97
N ASP A 30 -1.60 -17.68 8.15
CA ASP A 30 -0.16 -17.49 7.99
C ASP A 30 0.47 -17.10 9.33
N GLU A 31 1.54 -17.79 9.73
CA GLU A 31 2.31 -17.52 10.95
C GLU A 31 2.84 -16.08 11.00
N LEU A 32 3.05 -15.44 9.85
CA LEU A 32 3.45 -14.03 9.76
C LEU A 32 2.35 -13.09 10.25
N ILE A 33 1.07 -13.46 10.14
CA ILE A 33 -0.03 -12.66 10.68
C ILE A 33 -0.01 -12.71 12.20
N GLU A 34 0.20 -13.89 12.79
CA GLU A 34 0.39 -14.04 14.23
C GLU A 34 1.61 -13.25 14.70
N TRP A 35 2.74 -13.35 13.99
CA TRP A 35 3.93 -12.57 14.30
C TRP A 35 3.65 -11.07 14.29
N LEU A 36 3.00 -10.56 13.26
CA LEU A 36 2.64 -9.15 13.15
C LEU A 36 1.76 -8.68 14.30
N ARG A 37 0.75 -9.49 14.62
CA ARG A 37 -0.18 -9.25 15.73
C ARG A 37 0.55 -9.17 17.06
N ASP A 38 1.45 -10.10 17.32
CA ASP A 38 2.24 -10.14 18.56
C ASP A 38 3.19 -8.93 18.69
N TYR A 39 3.56 -8.30 17.57
CA TYR A 39 4.31 -7.03 17.53
C TYR A 39 3.40 -5.79 17.50
N GLY A 40 2.10 -5.93 17.80
CA GLY A 40 1.18 -4.81 17.92
C GLY A 40 0.58 -4.31 16.61
N ILE A 41 0.75 -5.03 15.49
CA ILE A 41 0.10 -4.69 14.22
C ILE A 41 -1.28 -5.36 14.17
N THR A 42 -2.35 -4.57 14.32
CA THR A 42 -3.73 -5.08 14.38
C THR A 42 -4.47 -5.06 13.05
N THR A 43 -4.04 -4.22 12.11
CA THR A 43 -4.66 -4.01 10.79
C THR A 43 -3.56 -3.88 9.74
N VAL A 44 -3.75 -4.50 8.58
CA VAL A 44 -2.81 -4.45 7.46
C VAL A 44 -3.53 -4.16 6.14
N HIS A 45 -2.92 -3.30 5.34
CA HIS A 45 -3.18 -3.20 3.90
C HIS A 45 -2.20 -4.11 3.19
N THR A 46 -2.71 -5.10 2.46
CA THR A 46 -1.89 -6.16 1.88
C THR A 46 -2.43 -6.65 0.53
N GLY A 47 -1.63 -7.43 -0.18
CA GLY A 47 -2.00 -8.06 -1.43
C GLY A 47 -0.84 -8.14 -2.40
N HIS A 48 -1.09 -7.72 -3.63
CA HIS A 48 -0.14 -7.84 -4.72
C HIS A 48 1.11 -7.00 -4.49
N ALA A 49 2.28 -7.62 -4.66
CA ALA A 49 3.56 -6.97 -4.54
C ALA A 49 3.87 -6.06 -5.75
N PRO A 50 4.75 -5.06 -5.56
CA PRO A 50 5.25 -4.26 -6.66
C PRO A 50 5.96 -5.12 -7.71
N GLY A 51 5.58 -4.98 -8.97
CA GLY A 51 6.25 -5.71 -10.04
C GLY A 51 5.63 -5.64 -11.42
N ALA A 52 4.31 -5.55 -11.52
CA ALA A 52 3.58 -5.42 -12.79
C ALA A 52 3.15 -3.98 -13.04
N LEU A 53 2.84 -3.61 -14.29
CA LEU A 53 2.24 -2.29 -14.56
C LEU A 53 0.93 -2.12 -13.81
N VAL A 54 0.13 -3.20 -13.72
CA VAL A 54 -1.02 -3.32 -12.83
C VAL A 54 -1.01 -4.73 -12.25
N SER A 55 -0.76 -4.87 -10.94
CA SER A 55 -0.65 -6.18 -10.30
C SER A 55 -2.01 -6.73 -9.83
N GLY A 56 -2.98 -5.85 -9.58
CA GLY A 56 -4.33 -6.23 -9.16
C GLY A 56 -4.82 -5.43 -7.96
N GLN A 57 -5.89 -5.90 -7.33
CA GLN A 57 -6.58 -5.24 -6.22
C GLN A 57 -6.08 -5.77 -4.88
N SER A 58 -5.73 -4.85 -3.99
CA SER A 58 -5.32 -5.10 -2.60
C SER A 58 -6.53 -5.18 -1.65
N ILE A 59 -6.30 -5.65 -0.43
CA ILE A 59 -7.31 -5.78 0.62
C ILE A 59 -6.83 -5.10 1.91
N ILE A 60 -7.77 -4.78 2.80
CA ILE A 60 -7.48 -4.39 4.19
C ILE A 60 -8.11 -5.42 5.11
N VAL A 61 -7.30 -5.95 6.03
CA VAL A 61 -7.70 -6.99 6.97
C VAL A 61 -7.17 -6.69 8.37
N LYS A 62 -7.90 -7.14 9.39
CA LYS A 62 -7.40 -7.26 10.76
C LYS A 62 -6.47 -8.47 10.85
N THR A 63 -5.52 -8.46 11.77
CA THR A 63 -4.64 -9.62 12.04
C THR A 63 -5.30 -10.68 12.93
N THR A 64 -6.63 -10.76 12.94
CA THR A 64 -7.43 -11.71 13.71
C THR A 64 -8.40 -12.45 12.80
N GLY A 65 -8.93 -13.59 13.25
CA GLY A 65 -9.79 -14.47 12.45
C GLY A 65 -9.01 -15.64 11.84
N GLU A 66 -9.75 -16.64 11.41
CA GLU A 66 -9.26 -17.89 10.81
C GLU A 66 -9.54 -17.96 9.31
N THR A 67 -10.42 -17.10 8.81
CA THR A 67 -10.74 -16.95 7.38
C THR A 67 -10.61 -15.49 6.94
N VAL A 68 -10.49 -15.28 5.63
CA VAL A 68 -10.41 -13.92 5.07
C VAL A 68 -11.65 -13.10 5.41
N GLU A 69 -12.84 -13.70 5.44
CA GLU A 69 -14.11 -13.03 5.75
C GLU A 69 -14.15 -12.53 7.20
N GLU A 70 -13.61 -13.31 8.14
CA GLU A 70 -13.54 -12.91 9.56
C GLU A 70 -12.56 -11.75 9.78
N SER A 71 -11.48 -11.71 8.99
CA SER A 71 -10.45 -10.68 9.07
C SER A 71 -10.81 -9.41 8.29
N LEU A 72 -11.77 -9.45 7.37
CA LEU A 72 -11.97 -8.42 6.35
C LEU A 72 -12.41 -7.06 6.89
N ILE A 73 -11.76 -5.99 6.43
CA ILE A 73 -12.23 -4.60 6.52
C ILE A 73 -12.68 -4.12 5.14
N ASP A 74 -11.85 -4.34 4.12
CA ASP A 74 -12.11 -3.95 2.74
C ASP A 74 -11.59 -5.02 1.77
N SER A 75 -12.45 -5.44 0.83
CA SER A 75 -12.16 -6.48 -0.18
C SER A 75 -11.54 -5.96 -1.47
N SER A 76 -11.47 -4.63 -1.65
CA SER A 76 -10.87 -3.98 -2.81
C SER A 76 -10.41 -2.57 -2.44
N ALA A 77 -9.32 -2.51 -1.68
CA ALA A 77 -8.85 -1.27 -1.06
C ALA A 77 -8.17 -0.33 -2.07
N MET A 78 -7.25 -0.86 -2.88
CA MET A 78 -6.53 -0.08 -3.91
C MET A 78 -6.16 -0.95 -5.11
N LEU A 79 -6.14 -0.35 -6.30
CA LEU A 79 -5.54 -0.93 -7.48
C LEU A 79 -4.02 -0.69 -7.45
N THR A 80 -3.24 -1.77 -7.42
CA THR A 80 -1.78 -1.71 -7.30
C THR A 80 -1.11 -1.69 -8.65
N MET A 81 -0.13 -0.80 -8.80
CA MET A 81 0.59 -0.54 -10.06
C MET A 81 2.07 -0.29 -9.77
N THR A 82 2.95 -0.58 -10.73
CA THR A 82 4.38 -0.31 -10.60
C THR A 82 4.93 0.36 -11.84
N LEU A 83 5.74 1.40 -11.64
CA LEU A 83 6.54 2.03 -12.67
C LEU A 83 8.03 1.77 -12.41
N GLY A 84 8.82 1.78 -13.49
CA GLY A 84 10.28 1.70 -13.41
C GLY A 84 10.86 0.37 -13.83
N ALA A 85 12.14 0.15 -13.49
CA ALA A 85 12.90 -0.97 -14.03
C ALA A 85 12.44 -2.34 -13.49
N THR A 86 11.78 -2.40 -12.32
CA THR A 86 11.19 -3.64 -11.77
C THR A 86 10.26 -4.33 -12.76
N VAL A 87 9.46 -3.55 -13.51
CA VAL A 87 8.53 -4.12 -14.51
C VAL A 87 9.30 -4.84 -15.62
N GLY A 88 10.38 -4.23 -16.13
CA GLY A 88 11.22 -4.84 -17.17
C GLY A 88 12.00 -6.06 -16.69
N ARG A 89 12.28 -6.17 -15.37
CA ARG A 89 12.90 -7.37 -14.78
C ARG A 89 11.93 -8.55 -14.69
N ASN A 90 10.63 -8.29 -14.53
CA ASN A 90 9.62 -9.33 -14.36
C ASN A 90 8.94 -9.74 -15.67
N PHE A 91 8.85 -8.84 -16.65
CA PHE A 91 8.05 -9.05 -17.86
C PHE A 91 8.82 -8.71 -19.14
N LYS A 92 8.62 -9.52 -20.20
CA LYS A 92 9.18 -9.25 -21.54
C LYS A 92 8.60 -7.97 -22.16
N SER A 93 7.32 -7.69 -21.93
CA SER A 93 6.64 -6.45 -22.32
C SER A 93 6.18 -5.75 -21.04
N PRO A 94 6.39 -4.43 -20.88
CA PRO A 94 6.67 -3.42 -21.90
C PRO A 94 8.14 -3.31 -22.34
N GLY A 95 9.11 -3.84 -21.60
CA GLY A 95 10.55 -3.73 -21.91
C GLY A 95 11.15 -2.32 -21.78
N THR A 96 10.37 -1.26 -22.02
CA THR A 96 10.77 0.15 -21.82
C THR A 96 9.73 0.92 -20.99
N ARG A 97 10.19 1.96 -20.28
CA ARG A 97 9.32 2.84 -19.48
C ARG A 97 8.27 3.54 -20.34
N ALA A 98 8.65 4.02 -21.53
CA ALA A 98 7.74 4.71 -22.44
C ALA A 98 6.61 3.79 -22.94
N LYS A 99 6.94 2.54 -23.32
CA LYS A 99 5.93 1.56 -23.72
C LYS A 99 5.02 1.19 -22.55
N GLY A 100 5.55 1.11 -21.33
CA GLY A 100 4.75 0.88 -20.13
C GLY A 100 3.68 1.95 -19.93
N MET A 101 4.06 3.22 -20.02
CA MET A 101 3.11 4.33 -19.95
C MET A 101 2.09 4.31 -21.09
N ALA A 102 2.50 3.98 -22.31
CA ALA A 102 1.58 3.86 -23.45
C ALA A 102 0.54 2.74 -23.26
N MET A 103 0.97 1.60 -22.70
CA MET A 103 0.07 0.48 -22.38
C MET A 103 -0.95 0.87 -21.31
N LEU A 104 -0.51 1.53 -20.23
CA LEU A 104 -1.41 2.04 -19.18
C LEU A 104 -2.44 3.03 -19.74
N ARG A 105 -1.99 4.00 -20.55
CA ARG A 105 -2.89 4.94 -21.23
C ARG A 105 -3.91 4.24 -22.11
N SER A 106 -3.47 3.28 -22.91
CA SER A 106 -4.35 2.52 -23.80
C SER A 106 -5.45 1.80 -23.01
N ASP A 107 -5.10 1.15 -21.90
CA ASP A 107 -6.08 0.43 -21.09
C ASP A 107 -7.03 1.36 -20.31
N PHE A 108 -6.56 2.50 -19.82
CA PHE A 108 -7.47 3.51 -19.24
C PHE A 108 -8.39 4.16 -20.27
N LEU A 109 -7.93 4.39 -21.50
CA LEU A 109 -8.81 4.88 -22.59
C LEU A 109 -9.90 3.85 -22.93
N LYS A 110 -9.57 2.56 -22.99
CA LYS A 110 -10.56 1.48 -23.15
C LYS A 110 -11.54 1.45 -21.98
N ALA A 111 -11.06 1.62 -20.75
CA ALA A 111 -11.92 1.67 -19.56
C ALA A 111 -12.86 2.89 -19.57
N GLN A 112 -12.42 4.05 -20.06
CA GLN A 112 -13.30 5.21 -20.28
C GLN A 112 -14.39 4.91 -21.31
N GLU A 113 -14.05 4.24 -22.42
CA GLU A 113 -15.02 3.83 -23.42
C GLU A 113 -16.02 2.81 -22.84
N TYR A 114 -15.53 1.81 -22.11
CA TYR A 114 -16.34 0.82 -21.40
C TYR A 114 -17.33 1.50 -20.46
N ARG A 115 -16.86 2.42 -19.61
CA ARG A 115 -17.69 3.22 -18.69
C ARG A 115 -18.78 4.02 -19.42
N LYS A 116 -18.45 4.63 -20.57
CA LYS A 116 -19.42 5.36 -21.40
C LYS A 116 -20.51 4.43 -21.96
N LYS A 117 -20.16 3.24 -22.41
CA LYS A 117 -21.14 2.25 -22.92
C LYS A 117 -22.01 1.68 -21.80
N MET A 118 -21.45 1.44 -20.60
CA MET A 118 -22.20 0.99 -19.42
C MET A 118 -23.25 2.01 -18.94
N SER A 119 -22.98 3.31 -19.12
CA SER A 119 -23.90 4.39 -18.74
C SER A 119 -24.90 4.78 -19.83
N ALA A 120 -24.83 4.17 -21.01
CA ALA A 120 -25.78 4.43 -22.09
C ALA A 120 -27.18 3.91 -21.72
N LYS A 121 -28.22 4.71 -21.97
CA LYS A 121 -29.62 4.37 -21.66
C LYS A 121 -30.15 3.18 -22.47
N GLU A 122 -29.53 2.88 -23.60
CA GLU A 122 -29.91 1.77 -24.47
C GLU A 122 -29.26 0.48 -23.99
N LYS A 123 -30.03 -0.38 -23.30
CA LYS A 123 -29.55 -1.67 -22.76
C LYS A 123 -28.92 -2.57 -23.81
N ASP A 124 -29.34 -2.48 -25.07
CA ASP A 124 -28.80 -3.29 -26.18
C ASP A 124 -27.40 -2.86 -26.64
N LYS A 125 -26.88 -1.70 -26.16
CA LYS A 125 -25.52 -1.22 -26.42
C LYS A 125 -24.57 -1.37 -25.23
N ALA A 126 -25.05 -1.93 -24.12
CA ALA A 126 -24.20 -2.21 -22.97
C ALA A 126 -23.11 -3.23 -23.38
N PRO A 127 -21.84 -2.99 -23.03
CA PRO A 127 -20.78 -3.93 -23.35
C PRO A 127 -20.97 -5.21 -22.52
N ALA A 128 -20.45 -6.33 -23.01
CA ALA A 128 -20.35 -7.54 -22.18
C ALA A 128 -19.54 -7.23 -20.91
N ARG A 129 -19.89 -7.90 -19.82
CA ARG A 129 -19.18 -7.73 -18.55
C ARG A 129 -17.71 -8.15 -18.70
N ASP A 130 -16.81 -7.26 -18.29
CA ASP A 130 -15.36 -7.47 -18.38
C ASP A 130 -14.72 -7.04 -17.05
N LEU A 131 -14.22 -8.02 -16.29
CA LEU A 131 -13.64 -7.78 -14.95
C LEU A 131 -12.44 -6.84 -14.99
N LYS A 132 -11.64 -6.90 -16.06
CA LYS A 132 -10.48 -6.03 -16.24
C LYS A 132 -10.94 -4.58 -16.40
N MET A 133 -11.95 -4.37 -17.25
CA MET A 133 -12.50 -3.04 -17.49
C MET A 133 -13.30 -2.51 -16.29
N GLU A 134 -14.00 -3.36 -15.53
CA GLU A 134 -14.70 -2.97 -14.30
C GLU A 134 -13.73 -2.39 -13.26
N ALA A 135 -12.60 -3.06 -13.02
CA ALA A 135 -11.58 -2.60 -12.07
C ALA A 135 -10.94 -1.26 -12.49
N LEU A 136 -10.59 -1.12 -13.78
CA LEU A 136 -10.04 0.14 -14.30
C LEU A 136 -11.08 1.27 -14.31
N ALA A 137 -12.35 0.95 -14.61
CA ALA A 137 -13.44 1.92 -14.53
C ALA A 137 -13.70 2.37 -13.08
N ALA A 138 -13.59 1.47 -12.10
CA ALA A 138 -13.69 1.83 -10.69
C ALA A 138 -12.57 2.80 -10.26
N ALA A 139 -11.36 2.65 -10.79
CA ALA A 139 -10.28 3.61 -10.58
C ALA A 139 -10.57 4.98 -11.22
N LEU A 140 -11.12 5.00 -12.44
CA LEU A 140 -11.55 6.24 -13.12
C LEU A 140 -12.73 6.95 -12.44
N ASP A 141 -13.54 6.22 -11.67
CA ASP A 141 -14.65 6.74 -10.87
C ASP A 141 -14.20 7.21 -9.48
N GLY A 142 -12.93 7.01 -9.12
CA GLY A 142 -12.39 7.33 -7.80
C GLY A 142 -12.85 6.38 -6.69
N LYS A 143 -13.59 5.31 -7.02
CA LYS A 143 -14.07 4.30 -6.06
C LYS A 143 -12.97 3.34 -5.62
N LEU A 144 -11.97 3.14 -6.48
CA LEU A 144 -10.80 2.32 -6.21
C LEU A 144 -9.54 3.20 -6.36
N PRO A 145 -8.99 3.72 -5.25
CA PRO A 145 -7.74 4.47 -5.29
C PRO A 145 -6.61 3.66 -5.94
N VAL A 146 -5.67 4.35 -6.57
CA VAL A 146 -4.55 3.72 -7.28
C VAL A 146 -3.27 3.89 -6.48
N LEU A 147 -2.66 2.77 -6.09
CA LEU A 147 -1.35 2.75 -5.45
C LEU A 147 -0.29 2.54 -6.54
N ILE A 148 0.55 3.54 -6.80
CA ILE A 148 1.64 3.43 -7.79
C ILE A 148 2.99 3.39 -7.08
N THR A 149 3.65 2.23 -7.14
CA THR A 149 5.06 2.11 -6.75
C THR A 149 5.93 2.81 -7.79
N ALA A 150 6.62 3.87 -7.39
CA ALA A 150 7.55 4.62 -8.22
C ALA A 150 8.69 5.13 -7.35
N GLN A 151 9.94 4.80 -7.71
CA GLN A 151 11.09 5.10 -6.85
C GLN A 151 11.83 6.36 -7.30
N LYS A 152 12.10 6.48 -8.62
CA LYS A 152 12.90 7.58 -9.16
C LYS A 152 12.05 8.78 -9.57
N ALA A 153 12.64 9.96 -9.56
CA ALA A 153 11.98 11.21 -9.92
C ALA A 153 11.26 11.16 -11.30
N PRO A 154 11.83 10.60 -12.38
CA PRO A 154 11.10 10.49 -13.65
C PRO A 154 9.88 9.57 -13.59
N GLU A 155 9.90 8.56 -12.72
CA GLU A 155 8.81 7.60 -12.51
C GLU A 155 7.71 8.24 -11.68
N ILE A 156 8.06 8.93 -10.59
CA ILE A 156 7.14 9.72 -9.76
C ILE A 156 6.43 10.77 -10.62
N MET A 157 7.17 11.54 -11.42
CA MET A 157 6.59 12.53 -12.34
C MET A 157 5.67 11.88 -13.39
N SER A 158 5.95 10.65 -13.82
CA SER A 158 5.08 9.91 -14.73
C SER A 158 3.80 9.45 -14.06
N ALA A 159 3.87 8.99 -12.80
CA ALA A 159 2.71 8.67 -11.99
C ALA A 159 1.81 9.90 -11.77
N LEU A 160 2.39 11.03 -11.37
CA LEU A 160 1.65 12.29 -11.18
C LEU A 160 0.96 12.76 -12.48
N ARG A 161 1.65 12.65 -13.64
CA ARG A 161 1.03 12.97 -14.94
C ARG A 161 -0.11 12.04 -15.29
N LEU A 162 0.05 10.73 -15.08
CA LEU A 162 -0.99 9.74 -15.36
C LEU A 162 -2.24 9.98 -14.49
N ALA A 163 -2.04 10.24 -13.21
CA ALA A 163 -3.12 10.54 -12.29
C ALA A 163 -3.88 11.81 -12.71
N ARG A 164 -3.17 12.87 -13.10
CA ARG A 164 -3.78 14.10 -13.64
C ARG A 164 -4.51 13.87 -14.96
N GLU A 165 -3.94 13.07 -15.86
CA GLU A 165 -4.49 12.79 -17.19
C GLU A 165 -5.84 12.06 -17.11
N PHE A 166 -6.01 11.15 -16.15
CA PHE A 166 -7.21 10.32 -16.02
C PHE A 166 -8.08 10.65 -14.80
N GLY A 167 -7.68 11.61 -13.96
CA GLY A 167 -8.38 11.95 -12.72
C GLY A 167 -8.34 10.85 -11.67
N LEU A 168 -7.20 10.15 -11.54
CA LEU A 168 -7.05 9.03 -10.60
C LEU A 168 -6.78 9.54 -9.18
N ASN A 169 -7.41 8.89 -8.19
CA ASN A 169 -7.09 9.06 -6.78
C ASN A 169 -5.78 8.32 -6.46
N LEU A 170 -4.65 9.01 -6.62
CA LEU A 170 -3.32 8.43 -6.52
C LEU A 170 -2.81 8.41 -5.08
N VAL A 171 -2.17 7.30 -4.70
CA VAL A 171 -1.24 7.17 -3.57
C VAL A 171 0.11 6.73 -4.14
N LEU A 172 1.20 7.42 -3.78
CA LEU A 172 2.54 7.02 -4.17
C LEU A 172 3.09 5.98 -3.19
N ASP A 173 3.69 4.92 -3.73
CA ASP A 173 4.35 3.88 -2.95
C ASP A 173 5.87 3.88 -3.19
N GLY A 174 6.62 3.78 -2.10
CA GLY A 174 8.08 3.83 -2.08
C GLY A 174 8.60 5.27 -2.14
N ALA A 175 8.67 5.83 -3.35
CA ALA A 175 9.10 7.19 -3.61
C ALA A 175 10.49 7.54 -3.05
N ALA A 176 11.49 6.67 -3.29
CA ALA A 176 12.87 6.87 -2.84
C ALA A 176 13.47 8.26 -3.16
N GLU A 177 13.12 8.84 -4.31
CA GLU A 177 13.57 10.18 -4.74
C GLU A 177 12.52 11.28 -4.51
N ALA A 178 11.53 11.07 -3.64
CA ALA A 178 10.49 12.06 -3.33
C ALA A 178 11.06 13.40 -2.85
N TYR A 179 12.22 13.37 -2.19
CA TYR A 179 12.92 14.57 -1.72
C TYR A 179 13.32 15.54 -2.85
N LEU A 180 13.38 15.07 -4.10
CA LEU A 180 13.65 15.91 -5.28
C LEU A 180 12.38 16.58 -5.84
N LEU A 181 11.20 16.12 -5.43
CA LEU A 181 9.91 16.46 -6.04
C LEU A 181 8.85 16.88 -5.01
N LEU A 182 9.27 17.42 -3.86
CA LEU A 182 8.36 17.77 -2.77
C LEU A 182 7.29 18.78 -3.23
N ASP A 183 7.68 19.77 -4.02
CA ASP A 183 6.76 20.80 -4.52
C ASP A 183 5.73 20.20 -5.49
N GLU A 184 6.16 19.33 -6.40
CA GLU A 184 5.28 18.66 -7.35
C GLU A 184 4.33 17.67 -6.68
N ILE A 185 4.80 16.90 -5.71
CA ILE A 185 3.98 15.96 -4.93
C ILE A 185 2.95 16.74 -4.10
N LYS A 186 3.38 17.82 -3.43
CA LYS A 186 2.49 18.71 -2.67
C LYS A 186 1.44 19.37 -3.55
N ALA A 187 1.84 19.90 -4.71
CA ALA A 187 0.93 20.52 -5.66
C ALA A 187 -0.07 19.51 -6.26
N ALA A 188 0.29 18.23 -6.34
CA ALA A 188 -0.61 17.17 -6.76
C ALA A 188 -1.58 16.72 -5.64
N GLY A 189 -1.29 17.04 -4.37
CA GLY A 189 -2.11 16.64 -3.22
C GLY A 189 -2.08 15.14 -2.95
N VAL A 190 -0.99 14.47 -3.30
CA VAL A 190 -0.87 13.00 -3.27
C VAL A 190 -0.16 12.55 -1.99
N PRO A 191 -0.74 11.61 -1.22
CA PRO A 191 -0.06 11.00 -0.08
C PRO A 191 1.02 10.01 -0.51
N VAL A 192 1.99 9.76 0.38
CA VAL A 192 3.13 8.86 0.14
C VAL A 192 3.19 7.75 1.20
N ILE A 193 3.20 6.50 0.76
CA ILE A 193 3.53 5.35 1.60
C ILE A 193 5.04 5.08 1.46
N VAL A 194 5.80 5.42 2.50
CA VAL A 194 7.26 5.40 2.49
C VAL A 194 7.77 3.99 2.79
N HIS A 195 8.65 3.49 1.94
CA HIS A 195 9.34 2.22 2.17
C HIS A 195 10.18 2.26 3.46
N PRO A 196 10.40 1.13 4.16
CA PRO A 196 11.29 1.02 5.30
C PRO A 196 12.56 1.87 5.20
N THR A 197 12.83 2.62 6.26
CA THR A 197 13.94 3.57 6.34
C THR A 197 15.30 2.84 6.39
N MET A 198 15.37 1.69 7.05
CA MET A 198 16.51 0.75 7.07
C MET A 198 16.55 -0.18 5.85
N ALA A 199 15.90 0.17 4.74
CA ALA A 199 16.00 -0.62 3.53
C ALA A 199 17.45 -0.75 3.05
N ARG A 200 17.82 -1.95 2.56
CA ARG A 200 19.08 -2.09 1.83
C ARG A 200 18.88 -1.40 0.50
N ASN A 201 19.43 -0.20 0.37
CA ASN A 201 19.22 0.63 -0.81
C ASN A 201 20.13 0.17 -1.95
N TYR A 202 19.53 -0.28 -3.05
CA TYR A 202 20.23 -0.67 -4.27
C TYR A 202 19.32 -0.51 -5.49
N GLY A 203 19.90 -0.47 -6.68
CA GLY A 203 19.14 -0.38 -7.93
C GLY A 203 18.23 0.85 -7.98
N ASP A 204 16.91 0.63 -7.98
CA ASP A 204 15.94 1.72 -8.09
C ASP A 204 15.78 2.52 -6.78
N THR A 205 16.13 1.94 -5.63
CA THR A 205 16.05 2.59 -4.31
C THR A 205 17.40 3.12 -3.81
N GLN A 206 18.45 3.12 -4.63
CA GLN A 206 19.82 3.52 -4.22
C GLN A 206 19.92 4.92 -3.57
N ASN A 207 19.00 5.81 -3.91
CA ASN A 207 18.94 7.20 -3.43
C ASN A 207 17.94 7.39 -2.27
N ALA A 208 17.32 6.32 -1.76
CA ALA A 208 16.47 6.42 -0.60
C ALA A 208 17.28 6.92 0.61
N ALA A 209 16.72 7.87 1.33
CA ALA A 209 17.37 8.54 2.44
C ALA A 209 16.61 8.34 3.75
N PHE A 210 17.36 8.27 4.86
CA PHE A 210 16.78 8.09 6.20
C PHE A 210 15.87 9.24 6.64
N ASP A 211 16.06 10.43 6.06
CA ASP A 211 15.30 11.65 6.37
C ASP A 211 14.09 11.88 5.45
N THR A 212 13.74 10.92 4.58
CA THR A 212 12.64 11.06 3.61
C THR A 212 11.31 11.39 4.31
N ALA A 213 10.98 10.68 5.38
CA ALA A 213 9.77 10.92 6.16
C ALA A 213 9.75 12.33 6.79
N PHE A 214 10.88 12.78 7.33
CA PHE A 214 11.03 14.12 7.88
C PHE A 214 10.83 15.21 6.80
N LYS A 215 11.39 15.02 5.60
CA LYS A 215 11.22 15.95 4.49
C LYS A 215 9.78 16.03 3.99
N LEU A 216 9.09 14.89 3.87
CA LEU A 216 7.67 14.84 3.52
C LEU A 216 6.82 15.57 4.56
N LYS A 217 7.06 15.29 5.85
CA LYS A 217 6.38 15.97 6.96
C LYS A 217 6.61 17.49 6.92
N SER A 218 7.86 17.91 6.76
CA SER A 218 8.25 19.33 6.71
C SER A 218 7.62 20.06 5.52
N ALA A 219 7.43 19.37 4.40
CA ALA A 219 6.72 19.90 3.24
C ALA A 219 5.19 19.95 3.43
N GLY A 220 4.65 19.28 4.46
CA GLY A 220 3.21 19.14 4.70
C GLY A 220 2.55 18.11 3.79
N ILE A 221 3.30 17.11 3.31
CA ILE A 221 2.80 16.01 2.49
C ILE A 221 2.35 14.88 3.41
N PRO A 222 1.09 14.40 3.32
CA PRO A 222 0.65 13.25 4.11
C PRO A 222 1.47 12.00 3.77
N PHE A 223 1.89 11.26 4.79
CA PHE A 223 2.64 10.04 4.59
C PHE A 223 2.30 8.99 5.65
N ALA A 224 2.60 7.73 5.32
CA ALA A 224 2.57 6.60 6.25
C ALA A 224 3.78 5.70 6.01
N PHE A 225 4.10 4.88 7.00
CA PHE A 225 5.11 3.84 6.83
C PHE A 225 4.46 2.55 6.35
N GLN A 226 5.18 1.84 5.48
CA GLN A 226 4.91 0.43 5.20
C GLN A 226 6.05 -0.44 5.73
N SER A 227 5.81 -1.75 5.74
CA SER A 227 6.80 -2.77 5.97
C SER A 227 7.73 -3.02 4.79
N GLY A 228 7.41 -2.52 3.60
CA GLY A 228 8.13 -2.84 2.37
C GLY A 228 7.88 -4.28 1.88
N TYR A 229 8.54 -4.61 0.78
CA TYR A 229 8.42 -5.90 0.09
C TYR A 229 9.80 -6.50 -0.13
N GLU A 230 10.18 -7.50 0.67
CA GLU A 230 11.44 -8.23 0.54
C GLU A 230 11.20 -9.74 0.56
N SER A 231 11.65 -10.42 -0.49
CA SER A 231 11.40 -11.86 -0.69
C SER A 231 12.20 -12.78 0.24
N TYR A 232 13.17 -12.26 0.99
CA TYR A 232 14.07 -13.05 1.85
C TYR A 232 13.81 -12.86 3.34
N VAL A 233 13.35 -11.67 3.77
CA VAL A 233 13.00 -11.37 5.16
C VAL A 233 11.67 -10.63 5.18
N PRO A 234 10.64 -11.11 5.90
CA PRO A 234 9.42 -10.34 6.12
C PRO A 234 9.77 -9.09 6.94
N LYS A 235 9.95 -7.94 6.26
CA LYS A 235 10.20 -6.66 6.93
C LYS A 235 8.98 -6.10 7.66
N THR A 236 7.83 -6.76 7.49
CA THR A 236 6.64 -6.59 8.32
C THR A 236 6.95 -6.67 9.82
N ARG A 237 8.00 -7.40 10.20
CA ARG A 237 8.47 -7.52 11.60
C ARG A 237 9.05 -6.23 12.20
N VAL A 238 9.39 -5.22 11.38
CA VAL A 238 10.18 -4.08 11.84
C VAL A 238 9.50 -2.72 11.65
N ALA A 239 8.22 -2.65 11.26
CA ALA A 239 7.54 -1.38 10.96
C ALA A 239 7.62 -0.35 12.10
N LEU A 240 7.52 -0.79 13.36
CA LEU A 240 7.74 0.06 14.55
C LEU A 240 9.17 0.62 14.61
N PHE A 241 10.16 -0.23 14.34
CA PHE A 241 11.57 0.15 14.34
C PHE A 241 11.92 1.07 13.17
N GLU A 242 11.29 0.91 12.02
CA GLU A 242 11.44 1.83 10.89
C GLU A 242 10.98 3.24 11.25
N ALA A 243 9.85 3.35 11.97
CA ALA A 243 9.37 4.63 12.48
C ALA A 243 10.31 5.19 13.57
N GLY A 244 10.86 4.35 14.45
CA GLY A 244 11.87 4.76 15.44
C GLY A 244 13.15 5.29 14.79
N VAL A 245 13.62 4.67 13.70
CA VAL A 245 14.77 5.15 12.93
C VAL A 245 14.46 6.47 12.23
N ALA A 246 13.27 6.63 11.64
CA ALA A 246 12.84 7.89 11.07
C ALA A 246 12.80 9.01 12.13
N ALA A 247 12.36 8.70 13.36
CA ALA A 247 12.40 9.63 14.48
C ALA A 247 13.84 10.04 14.85
N GLY A 248 14.77 9.08 14.84
CA GLY A 248 16.21 9.34 14.98
C GLY A 248 16.82 10.19 13.85
N ASN A 249 16.11 10.38 12.73
CA ASN A 249 16.55 11.14 11.55
C ASN A 249 15.69 12.40 11.31
N GLY A 250 15.14 12.99 12.37
CA GLY A 250 14.53 14.32 12.37
C GLY A 250 13.01 14.33 12.47
N LEU A 251 12.33 13.21 12.29
CA LEU A 251 10.89 13.12 12.52
C LEU A 251 10.61 13.15 14.04
N SER A 252 9.51 13.76 14.47
CA SER A 252 9.12 13.67 15.89
C SER A 252 8.63 12.27 16.22
N ARG A 253 8.76 11.83 17.49
CA ARG A 253 8.21 10.53 17.95
C ARG A 253 6.70 10.45 17.71
N ASP A 254 5.99 11.53 18.00
CA ASP A 254 4.54 11.63 17.77
C ASP A 254 4.19 11.49 16.29
N ASP A 255 4.89 12.18 15.39
CA ASP A 255 4.65 12.04 13.95
C ASP A 255 4.98 10.64 13.44
N ALA A 256 6.02 10.02 13.98
CA ALA A 256 6.39 8.64 13.65
C ALA A 256 5.29 7.65 14.06
N LEU A 257 4.73 7.80 15.27
CA LEU A 257 3.62 6.97 15.74
C LEU A 257 2.33 7.24 14.96
N ARG A 258 2.03 8.50 14.63
CA ARG A 258 0.87 8.86 13.80
C ARG A 258 0.95 8.25 12.40
N ALA A 259 2.13 8.25 11.79
CA ALA A 259 2.39 7.64 10.47
C ALA A 259 2.21 6.12 10.44
N LEU A 260 2.24 5.45 11.60
CA LEU A 260 1.91 4.03 11.77
C LEU A 260 0.44 3.78 12.13
N THR A 261 -0.30 4.82 12.50
CA THR A 261 -1.64 4.70 13.08
C THR A 261 -2.66 5.54 12.31
N ILE A 262 -3.00 6.74 12.79
CA ILE A 262 -4.09 7.54 12.24
C ILE A 262 -3.79 8.06 10.84
N ASP A 263 -2.54 8.43 10.53
CA ASP A 263 -2.20 8.95 9.20
C ASP A 263 -2.21 7.83 8.15
N ALA A 264 -1.81 6.61 8.53
CA ALA A 264 -2.02 5.40 7.70
C ALA A 264 -3.52 5.12 7.49
N ALA A 265 -4.33 5.16 8.56
CA ALA A 265 -5.77 4.94 8.46
C ALA A 265 -6.47 5.98 7.57
N ASN A 266 -6.02 7.24 7.60
CA ASN A 266 -6.51 8.32 6.73
C ASN A 266 -6.17 8.04 5.25
N ILE A 267 -4.94 7.66 4.94
CA ILE A 267 -4.51 7.35 3.56
C ILE A 267 -5.30 6.16 3.01
N LEU A 268 -5.58 5.18 3.87
CA LEU A 268 -6.36 3.98 3.52
C LEU A 268 -7.89 4.21 3.53
N GLY A 269 -8.38 5.37 3.98
CA GLY A 269 -9.82 5.66 4.03
C GLY A 269 -10.60 4.92 5.12
N ILE A 270 -9.92 4.40 6.14
CA ILE A 270 -10.49 3.60 7.24
C ILE A 270 -10.38 4.28 8.62
N GLN A 271 -10.06 5.58 8.65
CA GLN A 271 -9.87 6.36 9.87
C GLN A 271 -11.08 6.41 10.78
N SER A 272 -12.30 6.19 10.25
CA SER A 272 -13.52 6.11 11.05
C SER A 272 -13.58 4.85 11.91
N ARG A 273 -12.75 3.85 11.61
CA ARG A 273 -12.70 2.56 12.31
C ARG A 273 -11.44 2.35 13.14
N VAL A 274 -10.27 2.80 12.67
CA VAL A 274 -8.98 2.49 13.31
C VAL A 274 -8.04 3.70 13.37
N GLY A 275 -6.88 3.51 14.00
CA GLY A 275 -5.76 4.45 13.97
C GLY A 275 -5.70 5.43 15.13
N SER A 276 -6.72 5.51 15.99
CA SER A 276 -6.67 6.32 17.22
C SER A 276 -7.61 5.77 18.29
N LEU A 277 -7.35 6.15 19.55
CA LEU A 277 -8.20 5.81 20.69
C LEU A 277 -9.28 6.87 20.86
N GLU A 278 -10.36 6.75 20.08
CA GLU A 278 -11.50 7.67 20.08
C GLU A 278 -12.83 6.91 20.16
N LYS A 279 -13.83 7.50 20.81
CA LYS A 279 -15.16 6.87 20.95
C LYS A 279 -15.76 6.59 19.56
N GLY A 280 -16.23 5.36 19.35
CA GLY A 280 -16.89 4.92 18.11
C GLY A 280 -15.99 4.18 17.13
N LYS A 281 -14.68 4.13 17.38
CA LYS A 281 -13.72 3.32 16.61
C LYS A 281 -13.67 1.88 17.12
N ASP A 282 -13.14 0.98 16.30
CA ASP A 282 -12.87 -0.41 16.67
C ASP A 282 -11.93 -0.43 17.88
N ALA A 283 -12.22 -1.30 18.86
CA ALA A 283 -11.43 -1.43 20.07
C ALA A 283 -10.15 -2.25 19.82
N ASP A 284 -9.28 -1.68 18.98
CA ASP A 284 -7.94 -2.18 18.65
C ASP A 284 -6.91 -1.43 19.52
N VAL A 285 -6.39 -2.11 20.53
CA VAL A 285 -5.52 -1.51 21.55
C VAL A 285 -4.32 -2.41 21.78
N VAL A 286 -3.14 -1.80 21.81
CA VAL A 286 -1.88 -2.48 22.12
C VAL A 286 -1.27 -1.83 23.35
N ILE A 287 -0.85 -2.66 24.31
CA ILE A 287 -0.21 -2.23 25.54
C ILE A 287 1.26 -2.60 25.46
N PHE A 288 2.13 -1.60 25.60
CA PHE A 288 3.58 -1.75 25.66
C PHE A 288 4.08 -1.53 27.10
N ASP A 289 5.20 -2.13 27.49
CA ASP A 289 5.89 -1.84 28.77
C ASP A 289 6.81 -0.61 28.72
N GLY A 290 6.92 0.01 27.55
CA GLY A 290 7.74 1.19 27.27
C GLY A 290 7.24 1.94 26.05
N ASP A 291 8.10 2.79 25.47
CA ASP A 291 7.74 3.50 24.25
C ASP A 291 7.76 2.57 23.03
N PRO A 292 6.68 2.53 22.21
CA PRO A 292 6.55 1.58 21.10
C PRO A 292 7.59 1.73 19.98
N LEU A 293 8.33 2.84 19.94
CA LEU A 293 9.40 3.08 18.95
C LEU A 293 10.78 2.59 19.44
N GLU A 294 10.89 2.11 20.67
CA GLU A 294 12.15 1.62 21.25
C GLU A 294 12.29 0.10 21.09
N TYR A 295 13.50 -0.32 20.71
CA TYR A 295 13.79 -1.73 20.44
C TYR A 295 13.63 -2.66 21.66
N LEU A 296 13.77 -2.11 22.87
CA LEU A 296 13.67 -2.88 24.12
C LEU A 296 12.25 -2.97 24.66
N SER A 297 11.31 -2.19 24.12
CA SER A 297 9.92 -2.23 24.53
C SER A 297 9.24 -3.49 24.02
N LYS A 298 8.44 -4.10 24.89
CA LYS A 298 7.71 -5.33 24.64
C LYS A 298 6.23 -5.06 24.50
N VAL A 299 5.57 -5.90 23.71
CA VAL A 299 4.11 -5.90 23.62
C VAL A 299 3.57 -6.78 24.74
N CYS A 300 2.89 -6.17 25.70
CA CYS A 300 2.31 -6.83 26.87
C CYS A 300 0.86 -7.26 26.68
N ALA A 301 0.11 -6.59 25.81
CA ALA A 301 -1.22 -7.05 25.42
C ALA A 301 -1.62 -6.54 24.03
N VAL A 302 -2.39 -7.35 23.33
CA VAL A 302 -3.03 -6.98 22.06
C VAL A 302 -4.51 -7.29 22.17
N ILE A 303 -5.32 -6.27 21.89
CA ILE A 303 -6.78 -6.32 21.89
C ILE A 303 -7.21 -5.94 20.49
N ILE A 304 -8.04 -6.77 19.84
CA ILE A 304 -8.60 -6.49 18.51
C ILE A 304 -10.10 -6.65 18.58
N ASN A 305 -10.85 -5.65 18.11
CA ASN A 305 -12.31 -5.58 18.23
C ASN A 305 -12.81 -5.85 19.67
N GLY A 306 -12.06 -5.38 20.68
CA GLY A 306 -12.41 -5.55 22.10
C GLY A 306 -12.14 -6.95 22.68
N LYS A 307 -11.59 -7.88 21.89
CA LYS A 307 -11.18 -9.21 22.35
C LYS A 307 -9.69 -9.22 22.67
N ILE A 308 -9.33 -9.73 23.84
CA ILE A 308 -7.94 -9.96 24.21
C ILE A 308 -7.40 -11.11 23.37
N ILE A 309 -6.39 -10.83 22.54
CA ILE A 309 -5.67 -11.83 21.75
C ILE A 309 -4.61 -12.50 22.62
N HIS A 310 -3.77 -11.68 23.27
CA HIS A 310 -2.82 -12.15 24.28
C HIS A 310 -2.57 -11.07 25.33
N GLN A 311 -2.09 -11.50 26.49
CA GLN A 311 -1.73 -10.66 27.63
C GLN A 311 -0.46 -11.19 28.29
N THR A 312 0.64 -11.17 27.55
CA THR A 312 1.96 -11.64 28.00
C THR A 312 2.98 -10.75 27.33
N CYS A 313 3.91 -10.18 28.09
CA CYS A 313 4.99 -9.35 27.55
C CYS A 313 5.96 -10.22 26.75
N ARG A 314 6.00 -9.99 25.44
CA ARG A 314 6.88 -10.68 24.48
C ARG A 314 7.80 -9.65 23.82
#